data_AF-A0A395J111-F1
#
_entry.id   AF-A0A395J111-F1
#
_cell.length_a   1.000
_cell.length_b   1.000
_cell.length_c   1.000
_cell.angle_alpha   90.00
_cell.angle_beta   90.00
_cell.angle_gamma   90.00
#
_symmetry.space_group_name_H-M   'P 1'
#
loop_
_entity.id
_entity.type
_entity.pdbx_description
1 polymer ?
#
loop_
_entity_poly.entity_id
_entity_poly.type
_entity_poly.pdbx_seq_one_letter_code
_entity_poly.pdbx_strand_id
1 'polypeptide(L)'
;MEWGFSRTLDDQPEIGYVCHPLDLRKLPAIAGLDSFHGIKNDLPTLIISECCLCYLEVDAAQNVIKWFADKIPSIGIVLYEPVGVHDAFGQMMVENLASRGIVMPTVQKYKTLKDQKDRLVGLGFSTVEGGINAISIEDVWENWVPDWERKRLDRLEGLDEVEEWLLLARHYSVVWGRSADLGFEGLQALRL
;
A
#
# COMPACT_ATOMS: atom_id res chain seq x y z
N MET A 1 -20.48 13.37 15.85
CA MET A 1 -19.52 12.84 14.86
C MET A 1 -19.79 11.35 14.78
N GLU A 2 -20.63 10.93 13.83
CA GLU A 2 -21.22 9.58 13.84
C GLU A 2 -20.22 8.48 13.45
N TRP A 3 -19.07 8.87 12.89
CA TRP A 3 -18.08 7.95 12.30
C TRP A 3 -16.65 8.24 12.80
N GLY A 4 -16.47 8.69 14.05
CA GLY A 4 -15.16 9.01 14.61
C GLY A 4 -15.19 9.38 16.09
N PHE A 5 -14.01 9.53 16.70
CA PHE A 5 -13.88 10.07 18.06
C PHE A 5 -12.76 11.10 18.16
N SER A 6 -12.99 12.09 19.01
CA SER A 6 -12.02 13.11 19.39
C SER A 6 -11.62 12.89 20.85
N ARG A 7 -10.38 13.21 21.19
CA ARG A 7 -9.87 13.27 22.56
C ARG A 7 -9.47 14.70 22.88
N THR A 8 -9.50 15.07 24.15
CA THR A 8 -8.94 16.35 24.61
C THR A 8 -7.57 16.07 25.22
N LEU A 9 -6.53 16.70 24.71
CA LEU A 9 -5.18 16.66 25.26
C LEU A 9 -4.78 18.11 25.57
N ASP A 10 -4.39 18.43 26.81
CA ASP A 10 -3.98 19.78 27.24
C ASP A 10 -4.98 20.88 26.83
N ASP A 11 -6.27 20.68 27.09
CA ASP A 11 -7.39 21.56 26.72
C ASP A 11 -7.56 21.83 25.21
N GLN A 12 -6.86 21.08 24.36
CA GLN A 12 -7.01 21.12 22.90
C GLN A 12 -7.79 19.90 22.40
N PRO A 13 -8.84 20.09 21.57
CA PRO A 13 -9.52 18.99 20.92
C PRO A 13 -8.61 18.40 19.84
N GLU A 14 -8.24 17.13 20.00
CA GLU A 14 -7.48 16.35 19.04
C GLU A 14 -8.39 15.30 18.41
N ILE A 15 -8.28 15.15 17.09
CA ILE A 15 -9.02 14.14 16.35
C ILE A 15 -8.23 12.84 16.44
N GLY A 16 -8.78 11.82 17.11
CA GLY A 16 -8.10 10.53 17.29
C GLY A 16 -8.36 9.58 16.12
N TYR A 17 -9.61 9.49 15.67
CA TYR A 17 -10.01 8.60 14.58
C TYR A 17 -11.22 9.17 13.83
N VAL A 18 -11.21 9.04 12.50
CA VAL A 18 -12.31 9.42 11.62
C VAL A 18 -12.43 8.42 10.48
N CYS A 19 -13.66 8.00 10.20
CA CYS A 19 -14.03 7.24 9.02
C CYS A 19 -14.78 8.16 8.05
N HIS A 20 -14.29 8.25 6.81
CA HIS A 20 -14.89 9.02 5.74
C HIS A 20 -15.57 8.07 4.74
N PRO A 21 -16.91 8.04 4.64
CA PRO A 21 -17.60 7.22 3.65
C PRO A 21 -17.41 7.84 2.25
N LEU A 22 -16.46 7.31 1.49
CA LEU A 22 -16.10 7.84 0.18
C LEU A 22 -15.80 6.74 -0.82
N ASP A 23 -16.38 6.88 -2.02
CA ASP A 23 -15.89 6.21 -3.21
C ASP A 23 -14.60 6.89 -3.68
N LEU A 24 -13.46 6.21 -3.53
CA LEU A 24 -12.14 6.75 -3.88
C LEU A 24 -12.06 7.25 -5.34
N ARG A 25 -12.87 6.71 -6.25
CA ARG A 25 -12.93 7.16 -7.65
C ARG A 25 -13.44 8.59 -7.79
N LYS A 26 -14.16 9.11 -6.79
CA LYS A 26 -14.67 10.48 -6.74
C LYS A 26 -13.70 11.45 -6.06
N LEU A 27 -12.64 10.94 -5.42
CA LEU A 27 -11.64 11.76 -4.74
C LEU A 27 -11.05 12.84 -5.65
N PRO A 28 -10.71 12.58 -6.93
CA PRO A 28 -10.15 13.61 -7.81
C PRO A 28 -11.06 14.83 -8.04
N ALA A 29 -12.38 14.68 -7.84
CA ALA A 29 -13.34 15.78 -7.96
C ALA A 29 -13.46 16.64 -6.69
N ILE A 30 -12.87 16.20 -5.57
CA ILE A 30 -12.91 16.93 -4.30
C ILE A 30 -11.82 18.00 -4.31
N ALA A 31 -12.19 19.27 -4.08
CA ALA A 31 -11.31 20.41 -4.31
C ALA A 31 -10.09 20.44 -3.36
N GLY A 32 -10.29 20.15 -2.07
CA GLY A 32 -9.25 20.33 -1.06
C GLY A 32 -9.42 19.42 0.15
N LEU A 33 -8.38 19.39 0.99
CA LEU A 33 -8.36 18.60 2.22
C LEU A 33 -9.40 19.07 3.24
N ASP A 34 -9.83 20.32 3.18
CA ASP A 34 -10.87 20.90 4.05
C ASP A 34 -12.23 20.18 3.94
N SER A 35 -12.43 19.39 2.88
CA SER A 35 -13.61 18.51 2.75
C SER A 35 -13.56 17.30 3.69
N PHE A 36 -12.41 17.03 4.30
CA PHE A 36 -12.16 15.90 5.19
C PHE A 36 -11.85 16.38 6.59
N HIS A 37 -12.70 15.98 7.53
CA HIS A 37 -12.43 16.19 8.94
C HIS A 37 -11.17 15.40 9.37
N GLY A 38 -10.19 16.10 9.94
CA GLY A 38 -9.01 15.50 10.55
C GLY A 38 -7.80 15.29 9.65
N ILE A 39 -7.92 15.53 8.35
CA ILE A 39 -6.76 15.49 7.45
C ILE A 39 -6.14 16.88 7.37
N LYS A 40 -4.84 16.98 7.68
CA LYS A 40 -4.07 18.22 7.62
C LYS A 40 -2.94 18.08 6.61
N ASN A 41 -2.47 19.20 6.06
CA ASN A 41 -1.33 19.23 5.13
C ASN A 41 -0.01 19.65 5.78
N ASP A 42 -0.02 20.07 7.05
CA ASP A 42 1.14 20.52 7.80
C ASP A 42 1.80 19.41 8.62
N LEU A 43 1.31 18.17 8.51
CA LEU A 43 1.82 16.99 9.19
C LEU A 43 2.31 15.93 8.19
N PRO A 44 3.40 15.19 8.51
CA PRO A 44 3.76 13.98 7.79
C PRO A 44 2.58 13.00 7.76
N THR A 45 2.15 12.60 6.57
CA THR A 45 1.00 11.71 6.39
C THR A 45 1.41 10.43 5.68
N LEU A 46 1.08 9.28 6.28
CA LEU A 46 1.27 7.98 5.67
C LEU A 46 -0.05 7.48 5.07
N ILE A 47 -0.05 7.19 3.77
CA ILE A 47 -1.13 6.52 3.07
C ILE A 47 -0.86 5.01 3.08
N ILE A 48 -1.87 4.21 3.41
CA ILE A 48 -1.81 2.76 3.29
C ILE A 48 -2.90 2.32 2.32
N SER A 49 -2.51 1.57 1.29
CA SER A 49 -3.43 0.84 0.42
C SER A 49 -3.10 -0.64 0.49
N GLU A 50 -3.88 -1.38 1.25
CA GLU A 50 -3.76 -2.82 1.40
C GLU A 50 -4.85 -3.50 0.58
N CYS A 51 -4.47 -4.13 -0.54
CA CYS A 51 -5.38 -4.73 -1.52
C CYS A 51 -6.60 -3.85 -1.82
N CYS A 52 -6.37 -2.56 -2.12
CA CYS A 52 -7.44 -1.59 -2.32
C CYS A 52 -7.35 -0.95 -3.71
N LEU A 53 -6.26 -0.24 -3.99
CA LEU A 53 -6.09 0.44 -5.29
C LEU A 53 -5.96 -0.53 -6.47
N CYS A 54 -5.61 -1.80 -6.21
CA CYS A 54 -5.48 -2.80 -7.26
C CYS A 54 -6.79 -3.15 -7.97
N TYR A 55 -7.94 -2.90 -7.33
CA TYR A 55 -9.27 -3.13 -7.90
C TYR A 55 -9.79 -1.97 -8.76
N LEU A 56 -9.09 -0.83 -8.76
CA LEU A 56 -9.48 0.33 -9.56
C LEU A 56 -8.85 0.23 -10.96
N GLU A 57 -9.49 0.89 -11.92
CA GLU A 57 -8.84 1.21 -13.19
C GLU A 57 -7.54 1.97 -12.93
N VAL A 58 -6.54 1.71 -13.77
CA VAL A 58 -5.18 2.25 -13.62
C VAL A 58 -5.20 3.76 -13.37
N ASP A 59 -5.91 4.52 -14.21
CA ASP A 59 -5.94 5.97 -14.11
C ASP A 59 -6.65 6.42 -12.82
N ALA A 60 -7.69 5.73 -12.40
CA ALA A 60 -8.38 6.02 -11.13
C ALA A 60 -7.45 5.79 -9.94
N ALA A 61 -6.72 4.67 -9.91
CA ALA A 61 -5.74 4.38 -8.85
C ALA A 61 -4.62 5.44 -8.81
N GLN A 62 -4.09 5.85 -9.97
CA GLN A 62 -3.09 6.90 -10.06
C GLN A 62 -3.63 8.25 -9.58
N ASN A 63 -4.86 8.60 -9.96
CA ASN A 63 -5.50 9.85 -9.56
C ASN A 63 -5.75 9.93 -8.05
N VAL A 64 -6.08 8.80 -7.39
CA VAL A 64 -6.22 8.77 -5.92
C VAL A 64 -4.90 9.12 -5.24
N ILE A 65 -3.81 8.46 -5.60
CA ILE A 65 -2.48 8.73 -5.02
C ILE A 65 -2.06 10.17 -5.31
N LYS A 66 -2.19 10.61 -6.57
CA LYS A 66 -1.82 11.97 -7.00
C LYS A 66 -2.61 13.04 -6.26
N TRP A 67 -3.90 12.81 -6.00
CA TRP A 67 -4.74 13.79 -5.30
C TRP A 67 -4.20 14.14 -3.91
N PHE A 68 -3.68 13.16 -3.18
CA PHE A 68 -3.06 13.39 -1.88
C PHE A 68 -1.64 13.96 -2.03
N ALA A 69 -0.82 13.40 -2.93
CA ALA A 69 0.55 13.85 -3.15
C ALA A 69 0.63 15.33 -3.58
N ASP A 70 -0.35 15.81 -4.34
CA ASP A 70 -0.45 17.22 -4.75
C ASP A 70 -0.86 18.16 -3.59
N LYS A 71 -1.41 17.65 -2.49
CA LYS A 71 -1.99 18.45 -1.38
C LYS A 71 -1.23 18.35 -0.06
N ILE A 72 -0.45 17.28 0.13
CA ILE A 72 0.31 17.01 1.36
C ILE A 72 1.80 17.00 1.03
N PRO A 73 2.57 18.04 1.42
CA PRO A 73 3.99 18.15 1.09
C PRO A 73 4.85 17.01 1.63
N SER A 74 4.62 16.60 2.89
CA SER A 74 5.31 15.48 3.53
C SER A 74 4.42 14.24 3.52
N ILE A 75 4.55 13.42 2.49
CA ILE A 75 3.70 12.25 2.29
C ILE A 75 4.52 10.98 2.10
N GLY A 76 4.05 9.91 2.74
CA GLY A 76 4.53 8.55 2.57
C GLY A 76 3.41 7.68 2.06
N ILE A 77 3.75 6.58 1.39
CA ILE A 77 2.78 5.59 0.94
C ILE A 77 3.32 4.19 1.14
N VAL A 78 2.44 3.26 1.52
CA VAL A 78 2.66 1.82 1.52
C VAL A 78 1.53 1.18 0.72
N LEU A 79 1.90 0.40 -0.29
CA LEU A 79 1.01 -0.40 -1.12
C LEU A 79 1.30 -1.87 -0.83
N TYR A 80 0.27 -2.63 -0.47
CA TYR A 80 0.30 -4.08 -0.51
C TYR A 80 -0.67 -4.54 -1.60
N GLU A 81 -0.15 -5.10 -2.69
CA GLU A 81 -0.97 -5.54 -3.81
C GLU A 81 -0.28 -6.62 -4.66
N PRO A 82 -1.04 -7.33 -5.53
CA PRO A 82 -0.47 -8.36 -6.40
C PRO A 82 0.57 -7.82 -7.39
N VAL A 83 1.51 -8.68 -7.77
CA VAL A 83 2.56 -8.47 -8.76
C VAL A 83 2.87 -9.81 -9.46
N GLY A 84 3.78 -9.84 -10.42
CA GLY A 84 4.35 -11.09 -10.92
C GLY A 84 3.53 -11.82 -11.99
N VAL A 85 2.55 -11.18 -12.62
CA VAL A 85 1.61 -11.85 -13.55
C VAL A 85 2.16 -12.14 -14.96
N HIS A 86 3.47 -12.35 -15.08
CA HIS A 86 4.14 -12.67 -16.34
C HIS A 86 4.40 -14.17 -16.51
N ASP A 87 4.40 -14.94 -15.42
CA ASP A 87 4.52 -16.39 -15.46
C ASP A 87 3.14 -17.09 -15.50
N ALA A 88 3.17 -18.42 -15.68
CA ALA A 88 1.96 -19.23 -15.79
C ALA A 88 1.13 -19.24 -14.49
N PHE A 89 1.77 -19.15 -13.32
CA PHE A 89 1.07 -19.14 -12.05
C PHE A 89 0.34 -17.82 -11.85
N GLY A 90 1.01 -16.69 -12.06
CA GLY A 90 0.41 -15.37 -11.94
C GLY A 90 -0.72 -15.16 -12.95
N GLN A 91 -0.60 -15.68 -14.17
CA GLN A 91 -1.69 -15.69 -15.16
C GLN A 91 -2.89 -16.50 -14.65
N MET A 92 -2.66 -17.74 -14.20
CA MET A 92 -3.70 -18.59 -13.64
C MET A 92 -4.38 -17.95 -12.41
N MET A 93 -3.62 -17.28 -11.54
CA MET A 93 -4.14 -16.56 -10.38
C MET A 93 -5.13 -15.46 -10.81
N VAL A 94 -4.75 -14.64 -11.79
CA VAL A 94 -5.63 -13.57 -12.31
C VAL A 94 -6.87 -14.16 -12.99
N GLU A 95 -6.73 -15.20 -13.79
CA GLU A 95 -7.86 -15.88 -14.46
C GLU A 95 -8.84 -16.48 -13.45
N ASN A 96 -8.32 -17.13 -12.40
CA ASN A 96 -9.13 -17.69 -11.33
C ASN A 96 -9.93 -16.61 -10.59
N LEU A 97 -9.33 -15.47 -10.30
CA LEU A 97 -10.02 -14.33 -9.68
C LEU A 97 -11.08 -13.73 -10.62
N ALA A 98 -10.74 -13.58 -11.90
CA ALA A 98 -11.66 -13.06 -12.91
C ALA A 98 -12.90 -13.96 -13.06
N SER A 99 -12.74 -15.29 -12.98
CA SER A 99 -13.86 -16.25 -12.99
C SER A 99 -14.85 -16.06 -11.82
N ARG A 100 -14.40 -15.42 -10.74
CA ARG A 100 -15.19 -15.09 -9.54
C ARG A 100 -15.66 -13.63 -9.53
N GLY A 101 -15.50 -12.91 -10.63
CA GLY A 101 -15.89 -11.50 -10.76
C GLY A 101 -14.91 -10.51 -10.13
N ILE A 102 -13.69 -10.93 -9.80
CA ILE A 102 -12.65 -10.08 -9.21
C ILE A 102 -11.62 -9.76 -10.29
N VAL A 103 -11.51 -8.48 -10.65
CA VAL A 103 -10.55 -7.99 -11.65
C VAL A 103 -9.62 -6.99 -10.98
N MET A 104 -8.34 -7.05 -11.33
CA MET A 104 -7.31 -6.18 -10.76
C MET A 104 -6.55 -5.47 -11.89
N PRO A 105 -7.08 -4.38 -12.47
CA PRO A 105 -6.50 -3.75 -13.66
C PRO A 105 -5.05 -3.30 -13.47
N THR A 106 -4.66 -2.87 -12.27
CA THR A 106 -3.30 -2.35 -12.02
C THR A 106 -2.23 -3.42 -12.20
N VAL A 107 -2.51 -4.69 -11.89
CA VAL A 107 -1.52 -5.79 -12.00
C VAL A 107 -1.14 -6.06 -13.45
N GLN A 108 -2.03 -5.75 -14.40
CA GLN A 108 -1.76 -5.89 -15.83
C GLN A 108 -0.79 -4.83 -16.36
N LYS A 109 -0.71 -3.67 -15.69
CA LYS A 109 0.22 -2.58 -16.01
C LYS A 109 1.51 -2.67 -15.20
N TYR A 110 1.41 -2.90 -13.90
CA TYR A 110 2.53 -2.93 -12.96
C TYR A 110 2.87 -4.37 -12.60
N LYS A 111 3.56 -5.06 -13.51
CA LYS A 111 3.78 -6.51 -13.44
C LYS A 111 4.95 -6.91 -12.56
N THR A 112 5.87 -6.00 -12.31
CA THR A 112 7.10 -6.25 -11.56
C THR A 112 7.26 -5.27 -10.40
N LEU A 113 8.11 -5.62 -9.42
CA LEU A 113 8.50 -4.70 -8.36
C LEU A 113 9.07 -3.40 -8.93
N LYS A 114 9.82 -3.47 -10.04
CA LYS A 114 10.33 -2.29 -10.74
C LYS A 114 9.20 -1.41 -11.27
N ASP A 115 8.18 -1.98 -11.91
CA ASP A 115 7.04 -1.21 -12.42
C ASP A 115 6.30 -0.48 -11.30
N GLN A 116 6.17 -1.12 -10.12
CA GLN A 116 5.56 -0.49 -8.94
C GLN A 116 6.42 0.65 -8.38
N LYS A 117 7.74 0.52 -8.36
CA LYS A 117 8.62 1.65 -8.00
C LYS A 117 8.50 2.79 -9.01
N ASP A 118 8.54 2.48 -10.30
CA ASP A 118 8.41 3.47 -11.37
C ASP A 118 7.05 4.18 -11.32
N ARG A 119 5.99 3.47 -10.93
CA ARG A 119 4.66 4.05 -10.65
C ARG A 119 4.73 5.14 -9.58
N LEU A 120 5.40 4.88 -8.45
CA LEU A 120 5.54 5.87 -7.37
C LEU A 120 6.41 7.05 -7.79
N VAL A 121 7.50 6.81 -8.53
CA VAL A 121 8.33 7.88 -9.12
C VAL A 121 7.47 8.80 -9.99
N GLY A 122 6.66 8.23 -10.89
CA GLY A 122 5.76 8.99 -11.76
C GLY A 122 4.66 9.76 -11.04
N LEU A 123 4.43 9.48 -9.76
CA LEU A 123 3.43 10.13 -8.91
C LEU A 123 4.04 11.14 -7.92
N GLY A 124 5.34 11.45 -8.05
CA GLY A 124 6.01 12.50 -7.30
C GLY A 124 6.67 12.04 -5.99
N PHE A 125 6.80 10.73 -5.77
CA PHE A 125 7.61 10.21 -4.66
C PHE A 125 9.11 10.28 -5.00
N SER A 126 9.94 10.51 -3.98
CA SER A 126 11.34 10.91 -4.15
C SER A 126 12.20 9.78 -4.73
N THR A 127 13.06 10.15 -5.69
CA THR A 127 14.12 9.29 -6.23
C THR A 127 15.44 9.42 -5.48
N VAL A 128 15.50 10.20 -4.38
CA VAL A 128 16.66 10.19 -3.49
C VAL A 128 16.88 8.75 -3.02
N GLU A 129 18.14 8.31 -2.93
CA GLU A 129 18.50 6.93 -2.63
C GLU A 129 17.77 6.42 -1.38
N GLY A 130 17.08 5.27 -1.50
CA GLY A 130 16.24 4.69 -0.44
C GLY A 130 14.87 5.36 -0.23
N GLY A 131 14.49 6.34 -1.05
CA GLY A 131 13.20 7.02 -0.99
C GLY A 131 12.01 6.20 -1.51
N ILE A 132 12.27 5.17 -2.32
CA ILE A 132 11.28 4.23 -2.85
C ILE A 132 11.87 2.82 -2.87
N ASN A 133 11.14 1.86 -2.31
CA ASN A 133 11.52 0.46 -2.24
C ASN A 133 10.32 -0.46 -2.50
N ALA A 134 10.61 -1.70 -2.87
CA ALA A 134 9.61 -2.72 -3.12
C ALA A 134 10.21 -4.09 -2.79
N ILE A 135 9.41 -4.97 -2.20
CA ILE A 135 9.80 -6.31 -1.77
C ILE A 135 8.65 -7.28 -2.04
N SER A 136 8.95 -8.53 -2.42
CA SER A 136 7.91 -9.57 -2.55
C SER A 136 7.52 -10.11 -1.16
N ILE A 137 6.36 -10.75 -1.02
CA ILE A 137 6.01 -11.39 0.26
C ILE A 137 6.89 -12.62 0.54
N GLU A 138 7.39 -13.27 -0.51
CA GLU A 138 8.42 -14.31 -0.40
C GLU A 138 9.66 -13.75 0.31
N ASP A 139 10.21 -12.63 -0.18
CA ASP A 139 11.38 -11.99 0.45
C ASP A 139 11.09 -11.45 1.86
N VAL A 140 9.87 -10.95 2.13
CA VAL A 140 9.47 -10.54 3.51
C VAL A 140 9.52 -11.73 4.45
N TRP A 141 8.99 -12.87 4.03
CA TRP A 141 9.03 -14.09 4.83
C TRP A 141 10.46 -14.58 5.08
N GLU A 142 11.30 -14.52 4.05
CA GLU A 142 12.69 -14.96 4.14
C GLU A 142 13.56 -14.02 4.98
N ASN A 143 13.36 -12.71 4.88
CA ASN A 143 14.29 -11.73 5.42
C ASN A 143 13.78 -11.01 6.67
N TRP A 144 12.46 -10.83 6.83
CA TRP A 144 11.89 -10.03 7.92
C TRP A 144 11.28 -10.89 9.03
N VAL A 145 10.78 -12.10 8.70
CA VAL A 145 10.17 -12.98 9.68
C VAL A 145 11.25 -13.85 10.36
N PRO A 146 11.47 -13.72 11.68
CA PRO A 146 12.52 -14.48 12.34
C PRO A 146 12.15 -15.97 12.49
N ASP A 147 13.16 -16.85 12.55
CA ASP A 147 12.97 -18.31 12.64
C ASP A 147 12.03 -18.75 13.77
N TRP A 148 12.06 -18.07 14.91
CA TRP A 148 11.19 -18.41 16.04
C TRP A 148 9.72 -18.16 15.72
N GLU A 149 9.43 -17.16 14.90
CA GLU A 149 8.07 -16.82 14.46
C GLU A 149 7.59 -17.81 13.40
N ARG A 150 8.45 -18.18 12.45
CA ARG A 150 8.15 -19.24 11.48
C ARG A 150 7.82 -20.55 12.18
N LYS A 151 8.67 -20.99 13.12
CA LYS A 151 8.43 -22.18 13.96
C LYS A 151 7.17 -22.06 14.82
N ARG A 152 6.77 -20.86 15.23
CA ARG A 152 5.53 -20.64 15.98
C ARG A 152 4.32 -20.84 15.08
N LEU A 153 4.37 -20.33 13.85
CA LEU A 153 3.31 -20.48 12.84
C LEU A 153 3.16 -21.92 12.38
N ASP A 154 4.26 -22.62 12.11
CA ASP A 154 4.26 -24.03 11.68
C ASP A 154 3.54 -24.95 12.68
N ARG A 155 3.54 -24.60 13.98
CA ARG A 155 2.89 -25.40 15.04
C ARG A 155 1.37 -25.23 15.09
N LEU A 156 0.81 -24.23 14.41
CA LEU A 156 -0.64 -23.98 14.44
C LEU A 156 -1.38 -24.98 13.55
N GLU A 157 -0.93 -25.12 12.31
CA GLU A 157 -1.62 -25.95 11.29
C GLU A 157 -0.71 -26.99 10.63
N GLY A 158 0.62 -26.80 10.64
CA GLY A 158 1.58 -27.74 10.04
C GLY A 158 1.48 -27.79 8.52
N LEU A 159 1.75 -26.66 7.85
CA LEU A 159 1.72 -26.55 6.39
C LEU A 159 2.72 -27.54 5.75
N ASP A 160 2.22 -28.49 4.98
CA ASP A 160 3.00 -29.47 4.24
C ASP A 160 3.44 -28.97 2.86
N GLU A 161 2.65 -28.11 2.23
CA GLU A 161 2.90 -27.50 0.91
C GLU A 161 3.53 -26.10 1.01
N VAL A 162 4.72 -25.99 1.60
CA VAL A 162 5.45 -24.71 1.75
C VAL A 162 5.80 -24.10 0.39
N GLU A 163 6.12 -24.92 -0.60
CA GLU A 163 6.46 -24.50 -1.95
C GLU A 163 5.30 -23.80 -2.66
N GLU A 164 4.06 -24.29 -2.48
CA GLU A 164 2.87 -23.65 -3.07
C GLU A 164 2.59 -22.30 -2.41
N TRP A 165 2.80 -22.21 -1.11
CA TRP A 165 2.67 -20.96 -0.38
C TRP A 165 3.73 -19.93 -0.82
N LEU A 166 4.99 -20.33 -1.00
CA LEU A 166 6.05 -19.46 -1.53
C LEU A 166 5.71 -18.99 -2.95
N LEU A 167 5.15 -19.89 -3.78
CA LEU A 167 4.69 -19.56 -5.12
C LEU A 167 3.56 -18.53 -5.11
N LEU A 168 2.65 -18.57 -4.13
CA LEU A 168 1.67 -17.50 -3.93
C LEU A 168 2.31 -16.22 -3.41
N ALA A 169 3.21 -16.31 -2.44
CA ALA A 169 3.85 -15.16 -1.78
C ALA A 169 4.64 -14.28 -2.75
N ARG A 170 5.34 -14.86 -3.73
CA ARG A 170 6.07 -14.08 -4.74
C ARG A 170 5.18 -13.26 -5.69
N HIS A 171 3.89 -13.56 -5.73
CA HIS A 171 2.89 -12.85 -6.53
C HIS A 171 2.19 -11.72 -5.77
N TYR A 172 2.68 -11.37 -4.58
CA TYR A 172 2.29 -10.20 -3.82
C TYR A 172 3.53 -9.39 -3.44
N SER A 173 3.35 -8.09 -3.30
CA SER A 173 4.44 -7.20 -2.91
C SER A 173 4.01 -6.14 -1.93
N VAL A 174 4.98 -5.70 -1.12
CA VAL A 174 4.91 -4.45 -0.37
C VAL A 174 5.78 -3.43 -1.09
N VAL A 175 5.21 -2.28 -1.42
CA VAL A 175 5.87 -1.18 -2.12
C VAL A 175 5.69 0.05 -1.29
N TRP A 176 6.76 0.78 -1.01
CA TRP A 176 6.66 2.02 -0.23
C TRP A 176 7.53 3.11 -0.79
N GLY A 177 7.09 4.35 -0.56
CA GLY A 177 7.78 5.53 -1.02
C GLY A 177 7.43 6.75 -0.17
N ARG A 178 8.27 7.78 -0.26
CA ARG A 178 8.08 9.04 0.46
C ARG A 178 8.50 10.25 -0.38
N SER A 179 7.82 11.39 -0.22
CA SER A 179 8.17 12.66 -0.86
C SER A 179 9.18 13.48 -0.04
N ALA A 180 9.28 13.22 1.26
CA ALA A 180 10.14 13.94 2.20
C ALA A 180 10.86 12.97 3.17
N ASP A 181 11.91 13.43 3.85
CA ASP A 181 12.65 12.65 4.86
C ASP A 181 11.97 12.64 6.23
N LEU A 182 11.47 13.79 6.67
CA LEU A 182 10.96 13.99 8.03
C LEU A 182 9.65 13.23 8.28
N GLY A 183 9.63 12.41 9.34
CA GLY A 183 8.45 11.66 9.78
C GLY A 183 8.28 10.29 9.14
N PHE A 184 9.26 9.85 8.33
CA PHE A 184 9.27 8.56 7.65
C PHE A 184 10.53 7.73 7.94
N GLU A 185 11.17 7.97 9.09
CA GLU A 185 12.38 7.27 9.53
C GLU A 185 12.15 5.76 9.62
N GLY A 186 10.94 5.34 10.02
CA GLY A 186 10.55 3.93 10.03
C GLY A 186 10.57 3.29 8.64
N LEU A 187 10.12 4.01 7.61
CA LEU A 187 10.16 3.53 6.21
C LEU A 187 11.60 3.48 5.66
N GLN A 188 12.47 4.37 6.14
CA GLN A 188 13.90 4.38 5.79
C GLN A 188 14.65 3.21 6.44
N ALA A 189 14.22 2.79 7.64
CA ALA A 189 14.85 1.71 8.38
C ALA A 189 14.50 0.32 7.86
N LEU A 190 13.48 0.20 6.99
CA LEU A 190 13.14 -1.07 6.33
C LEU A 190 14.28 -1.49 5.40
N ARG A 191 14.77 -2.72 5.61
CA ARG A 191 15.84 -3.31 4.81
C ARG A 191 15.23 -4.19 3.73
N LEU A 192 15.77 -4.16 2.52
CA LEU A 192 15.48 -5.16 1.50
C LEU A 192 16.13 -6.50 1.87
#